data_AF-A0A835CUK9-F1
#
_entry.id   AF-A0A835CUK9-F1
#
_cell.length_a   1.000
_cell.length_b   1.000
_cell.length_c   1.000
_cell.angle_alpha   90.00
_cell.angle_beta   90.00
_cell.angle_gamma   90.00
#
_symmetry.space_group_name_H-M   'P 1'
#
loop_
_entity.id
_entity.type
_entity.pdbx_description
1 polymer ?
#
loop_
_entity_poly.entity_id
_entity_poly.type
_entity_poly.pdbx_seq_one_letter_code
_entity_poly.pdbx_strand_id
1 'polypeptide(L)'
;MSLMPKESSKLIAKSSKNVFIEEEGVKILACEVLEGLKNGTISINNFSQSELHPNSGNKKAVDWIFVLDTLNFSFWPRDGDNKWNVNGHTGYFALCAAIKRAVDVSQAVDSTSSQFK
;
A
#
# COMPACT_ATOMS: atom_id res chain seq x y z
N MET A 1 -20.68 -18.82 -12.45
CA MET A 1 -20.72 -17.37 -12.75
C MET A 1 -19.92 -16.67 -11.65
N SER A 2 -18.97 -15.80 -11.98
CA SER A 2 -18.16 -15.11 -10.97
C SER A 2 -18.97 -13.97 -10.33
N LEU A 3 -18.88 -13.80 -9.01
CA LEU A 3 -19.51 -12.68 -8.30
C LEU A 3 -18.66 -11.42 -8.47
N MET A 4 -19.32 -10.26 -8.59
CA MET A 4 -18.66 -8.96 -8.52
C MET A 4 -18.17 -8.68 -7.09
N PRO A 5 -17.15 -7.81 -6.89
CA PRO A 5 -16.55 -7.58 -5.57
C PRO A 5 -17.56 -7.37 -4.44
N LYS A 6 -18.55 -6.48 -4.63
CA LYS A 6 -19.61 -6.23 -3.63
C LYS A 6 -20.38 -7.48 -3.22
N GLU A 7 -20.85 -8.25 -4.19
CA GLU A 7 -21.64 -9.48 -3.93
C GLU A 7 -20.77 -10.59 -3.34
N SER A 8 -19.51 -10.70 -3.81
CA SER A 8 -18.55 -11.66 -3.26
C SER A 8 -18.21 -11.36 -1.79
N SER A 9 -17.93 -10.10 -1.44
CA SER A 9 -17.65 -9.69 -0.06
C SER A 9 -18.86 -9.91 0.85
N LYS A 10 -20.08 -9.64 0.35
CA LYS A 10 -21.33 -9.90 1.08
C LYS A 10 -21.53 -11.39 1.37
N LEU A 11 -21.22 -12.26 0.40
CA LEU A 11 -21.27 -13.72 0.58
C LEU A 11 -20.25 -14.18 1.63
N ILE A 12 -19.01 -13.70 1.54
CA ILE A 12 -17.93 -14.02 2.48
C ILE A 12 -18.32 -13.60 3.91
N ALA A 13 -18.76 -12.35 4.09
CA ALA A 13 -19.16 -11.84 5.40
C ALA A 13 -20.30 -12.67 6.02
N LYS A 14 -21.32 -13.03 5.22
CA LYS A 14 -22.44 -13.87 5.68
C LYS A 14 -22.04 -15.30 6.03
N SER A 15 -21.00 -15.84 5.39
CA SER A 15 -20.58 -17.24 5.54
C SER A 15 -19.45 -17.43 6.56
N SER A 16 -18.88 -16.34 7.06
CA SER A 16 -17.77 -16.35 8.00
C SER A 16 -18.22 -16.88 9.37
N LYS A 17 -17.42 -17.78 9.95
CA LYS A 17 -17.73 -18.40 11.27
C LYS A 17 -16.83 -17.91 12.39
N ASN A 18 -15.61 -17.51 12.06
CA ASN A 18 -14.57 -17.15 13.03
C ASN A 18 -14.31 -15.66 13.12
N VAL A 19 -14.89 -14.87 12.20
CA VAL A 19 -14.74 -13.42 12.11
C VAL A 19 -16.09 -12.81 11.77
N PHE A 20 -16.32 -11.58 12.22
CA PHE A 20 -17.53 -10.80 11.94
C PHE A 20 -17.17 -9.33 11.69
N ILE A 21 -18.10 -8.59 11.09
CA ILE A 21 -17.96 -7.14 10.89
C ILE A 21 -18.57 -6.45 12.10
N GLU A 22 -17.78 -5.62 12.79
CA GLU A 22 -18.25 -4.79 13.90
C GLU A 22 -18.87 -3.49 13.35
N GLU A 23 -20.18 -3.50 13.14
CA GLU A 23 -20.91 -2.40 12.48
C GLU A 23 -20.78 -1.06 13.20
N GLU A 24 -20.73 -1.05 14.54
CA GLU A 24 -20.61 0.21 15.28
C GLU A 24 -19.18 0.77 15.17
N GLY A 25 -18.17 -0.10 15.23
CA GLY A 25 -16.78 0.27 14.97
C GLY A 25 -16.59 0.87 13.57
N VAL A 26 -17.27 0.34 12.56
CA VAL A 26 -17.24 0.90 11.19
C VAL A 26 -17.81 2.31 11.15
N LYS A 27 -18.92 2.59 11.85
CA LYS A 27 -19.51 3.93 11.90
C LYS A 27 -18.61 4.92 12.62
N ILE A 28 -18.07 4.53 13.78
CA ILE A 28 -17.15 5.37 14.55
C ILE A 28 -15.94 5.74 13.70
N LEU A 29 -15.31 4.76 13.07
CA LEU A 29 -14.17 4.98 12.18
C LEU A 29 -14.53 5.91 11.00
N ALA A 30 -15.70 5.73 10.40
CA ALA A 30 -16.15 6.60 9.31
C ALA A 30 -16.31 8.06 9.76
N CYS A 31 -16.84 8.29 10.97
CA CYS A 31 -16.95 9.62 11.56
C CYS A 31 -15.55 10.23 11.83
N GLU A 32 -14.64 9.47 12.43
CA GLU A 32 -13.27 9.92 12.70
C GLU A 32 -12.52 10.29 11.41
N VAL A 33 -12.63 9.46 10.37
CA VAL A 33 -12.03 9.76 9.06
C VAL A 33 -12.63 11.04 8.47
N LEU A 34 -13.95 11.22 8.55
CA LEU A 34 -14.61 12.42 8.06
C LEU A 34 -14.16 13.67 8.82
N GLU A 35 -14.05 13.60 10.14
CA GLU A 35 -13.52 14.69 10.96
C GLU A 35 -12.07 15.01 10.60
N GLY A 36 -11.24 13.97 10.42
CA GLY A 36 -9.86 14.10 10.00
C GLY A 36 -9.71 14.78 8.63
N LEU A 37 -10.60 14.49 7.69
CA LEU A 37 -10.66 15.17 6.40
C LEU A 37 -11.08 16.63 6.52
N LYS A 38 -12.08 16.94 7.38
CA LYS A 38 -12.57 18.30 7.61
C LYS A 38 -11.54 19.20 8.27
N ASN A 39 -10.80 18.67 9.25
CA ASN A 39 -9.80 19.42 10.00
C ASN A 39 -8.40 19.39 9.37
N GLY A 40 -8.22 18.65 8.26
CA GLY A 40 -6.97 18.57 7.50
C GLY A 40 -5.89 17.67 8.11
N THR A 41 -6.18 16.94 9.19
CA THR A 41 -5.25 15.93 9.75
C THR A 41 -5.11 14.72 8.83
N ILE A 42 -6.16 14.40 8.05
CA ILE A 42 -6.13 13.43 6.96
C ILE A 42 -6.26 14.20 5.65
N SER A 43 -5.37 13.91 4.70
CA SER A 43 -5.42 14.49 3.37
C SER A 43 -5.31 13.41 2.31
N ILE A 44 -6.17 13.48 1.30
CA ILE A 44 -6.14 12.59 0.13
C ILE A 44 -4.87 12.79 -0.70
N ASN A 45 -4.16 13.92 -0.51
CA ASN A 45 -2.89 14.20 -1.17
C ASN A 45 -1.72 13.50 -0.49
N ASN A 46 -1.90 12.88 0.69
CA ASN A 46 -0.79 12.31 1.46
C ASN A 46 -0.10 11.13 0.75
N PHE A 47 -0.80 10.42 -0.13
CA PHE A 47 -0.19 9.32 -0.88
C PHE A 47 1.00 9.80 -1.73
N SER A 48 0.93 10.98 -2.34
CA SER A 48 2.05 11.51 -3.15
C SER A 48 3.15 12.19 -2.33
N GLN A 49 2.99 12.29 -0.99
CA GLN A 49 3.96 12.97 -0.12
C GLN A 49 5.06 12.06 0.42
N SER A 50 4.92 10.74 0.30
CA SER A 50 6.00 9.83 0.71
C SER A 50 7.13 9.86 -0.30
N GLU A 51 8.35 10.15 0.15
CA GLU A 51 9.58 10.06 -0.66
C GLU A 51 9.81 8.64 -1.22
N LEU A 52 9.18 7.64 -0.60
CA LEU A 52 9.25 6.24 -1.02
C LEU A 52 8.32 5.92 -2.20
N HIS A 53 7.33 6.77 -2.46
CA HIS A 53 6.39 6.58 -3.56
C HIS A 53 6.91 7.24 -4.85
N PRO A 54 6.50 6.74 -6.02
CA PRO A 54 6.74 7.44 -7.28
C PRO A 54 5.98 8.77 -7.32
N ASN A 55 6.62 9.82 -7.87
CA ASN A 55 5.95 11.09 -8.16
C ASN A 55 4.81 10.86 -9.19
N SER A 56 3.74 11.66 -9.12
CA SER A 56 2.58 11.65 -10.04
C SER A 56 2.96 11.78 -11.52
N GLY A 57 4.12 12.38 -11.84
CA GLY A 57 4.64 12.46 -13.20
C GLY A 57 5.37 11.21 -13.71
N ASN A 58 5.57 10.19 -12.87
CA ASN A 58 6.33 9.00 -13.25
C ASN A 58 5.48 8.06 -14.11
N LYS A 59 5.93 7.80 -15.35
CA LYS A 59 5.24 6.92 -16.31
C LYS A 59 5.07 5.48 -15.81
N LYS A 60 5.91 5.02 -14.87
CA LYS A 60 5.84 3.69 -14.26
C LYS A 60 5.11 3.68 -12.90
N ALA A 61 4.45 4.77 -12.51
CA ALA A 61 3.75 4.84 -11.22
C ALA A 61 2.65 3.77 -11.10
N VAL A 62 1.89 3.52 -12.18
CA VAL A 62 0.84 2.49 -12.20
C VAL A 62 1.43 1.09 -12.05
N ASP A 63 2.51 0.78 -12.77
CA ASP A 63 3.19 -0.52 -12.66
C ASP A 63 3.74 -0.73 -11.23
N TRP A 64 4.29 0.34 -10.65
CA TRP A 64 4.79 0.33 -9.28
C TRP A 64 3.67 0.03 -8.27
N ILE A 65 2.51 0.68 -8.40
CA ILE A 65 1.32 0.43 -7.56
C ILE A 65 0.87 -1.03 -7.71
N PHE A 66 0.82 -1.53 -8.94
CA PHE A 66 0.41 -2.91 -9.21
C PHE A 66 1.34 -3.93 -8.53
N VAL A 67 2.65 -3.74 -8.63
CA VAL A 67 3.63 -4.60 -7.95
C VAL A 67 3.50 -4.48 -6.43
N LEU A 68 3.40 -3.25 -5.92
CA LEU A 68 3.25 -2.99 -4.49
C LEU A 68 2.01 -3.72 -3.94
N ASP A 69 0.84 -3.50 -4.52
CA ASP A 69 -0.43 -4.06 -4.05
C ASP A 69 -0.48 -5.58 -4.20
N THR A 70 0.18 -6.14 -5.22
CA THR A 70 0.32 -7.60 -5.37
C THR A 70 1.17 -8.21 -4.26
N LEU A 71 2.17 -7.47 -3.77
CA LEU A 71 3.12 -7.92 -2.74
C LEU A 71 2.79 -7.42 -1.33
N ASN A 72 1.81 -6.52 -1.18
CA ASN A 72 1.43 -5.91 0.09
C ASN A 72 0.55 -6.86 0.91
N PHE A 73 1.11 -8.02 1.25
CA PHE A 73 0.51 -8.93 2.20
C PHE A 73 1.07 -8.64 3.60
N SER A 74 0.19 -8.22 4.50
CA SER A 74 0.29 -8.29 5.96
C SER A 74 1.69 -8.57 6.51
N PHE A 75 2.56 -7.55 6.45
CA PHE A 75 3.89 -7.58 7.07
C PHE A 75 3.80 -7.36 8.58
N TRP A 76 2.91 -8.08 9.24
CA TRP A 76 2.64 -8.02 10.68
C TRP A 76 3.40 -9.18 11.36
N PRO A 77 4.67 -8.99 11.73
CA PRO A 77 5.42 -9.99 12.48
C PRO A 77 4.75 -10.21 13.84
N ARG A 78 4.85 -11.43 14.39
CA ARG A 78 4.39 -11.66 15.76
C ARG A 78 5.29 -10.92 16.74
N ASP A 79 4.79 -10.69 17.94
CA ASP A 79 5.60 -10.12 19.00
C ASP A 79 6.82 -11.00 19.28
N GLY A 80 8.00 -10.40 19.22
CA GLY A 80 9.28 -11.07 19.39
C GLY A 80 9.96 -11.55 18.09
N ASP A 81 9.27 -11.50 16.94
CA ASP A 81 9.88 -11.85 15.66
C ASP A 81 10.78 -10.73 15.13
N ASN A 82 11.87 -11.12 14.46
CA ASN A 82 12.73 -10.18 13.75
C ASN A 82 11.97 -9.55 12.58
N LYS A 83 11.79 -8.23 12.63
CA LYS A 83 11.13 -7.49 11.55
C LYS A 83 12.07 -7.38 10.36
N TRP A 84 11.57 -7.73 9.17
CA TRP A 84 12.27 -7.39 7.95
C TRP A 84 12.44 -5.87 7.84
N ASN A 85 13.67 -5.42 7.59
CA ASN A 85 14.04 -4.01 7.54
C ASN A 85 14.72 -3.67 6.22
N VAL A 86 14.32 -2.54 5.64
CA VAL A 86 14.99 -1.95 4.48
C VAL A 86 15.17 -0.47 4.75
N ASN A 87 16.42 -0.03 4.82
CA ASN A 87 16.80 1.37 5.07
C ASN A 87 16.10 1.98 6.31
N GLY A 88 15.98 1.22 7.40
CA GLY A 88 15.33 1.68 8.63
C GLY A 88 13.80 1.53 8.65
N HIS A 89 13.17 1.20 7.51
CA HIS A 89 11.73 0.95 7.44
C HIS A 89 11.38 -0.51 7.69
N THR A 90 10.20 -0.75 8.25
CA THR A 90 9.60 -2.08 8.42
C THR A 90 8.21 -2.11 7.78
N GLY A 91 7.67 -3.30 7.54
CA GLY A 91 6.31 -3.47 7.08
C GLY A 91 6.08 -2.96 5.65
N TYR A 92 4.93 -2.34 5.41
CA TYR A 92 4.59 -1.68 4.14
C TYR A 92 5.71 -0.76 3.64
N PHE A 93 6.28 0.08 4.51
CA PHE A 93 7.32 1.02 4.12
C PHE A 93 8.67 0.33 3.79
N ALA A 94 8.95 -0.85 4.35
CA ALA A 94 10.11 -1.65 3.92
C ALA A 94 9.95 -2.15 2.48
N LEU A 95 8.73 -2.59 2.12
CA LEU A 95 8.42 -2.98 0.75
C LEU A 95 8.56 -1.77 -0.20
N CYS A 96 8.01 -0.60 0.16
CA CYS A 96 8.18 0.62 -0.64
C CYS A 96 9.66 0.96 -0.86
N ALA A 97 10.48 0.92 0.20
CA ALA A 97 11.91 1.18 0.13
C ALA A 97 12.66 0.16 -0.75
N ALA A 98 12.28 -1.12 -0.68
CA ALA A 98 12.87 -2.17 -1.51
C ALA A 98 12.56 -1.97 -3.00
N ILE A 99 11.30 -1.68 -3.33
CA ILE A 99 10.88 -1.44 -4.72
C ILE A 99 11.55 -0.17 -5.26
N LYS A 100 11.57 0.93 -4.49
CA LYS A 100 12.24 2.16 -4.89
C LYS A 100 13.71 1.92 -5.23
N ARG A 101 14.45 1.21 -4.36
CA ARG A 101 15.84 0.84 -4.61
C ARG A 101 16.01 0.05 -5.92
N ALA A 102 15.11 -0.90 -6.21
CA ALA A 102 15.18 -1.68 -7.44
C ALA A 102 14.94 -0.82 -8.71
N VAL A 103 14.00 0.12 -8.63
CA VAL A 103 13.72 1.06 -9.74
C VAL A 103 14.91 2.00 -9.96
N ASP A 104 15.47 2.57 -8.89
CA ASP A 104 16.60 3.52 -8.98
C ASP A 104 17.84 2.87 -9.62
N VAL A 105 18.15 1.63 -9.24
CA VAL A 105 19.26 0.86 -9.84
C VAL A 105 19.00 0.60 -11.33
N SER A 106 17.76 0.23 -11.70
CA SER A 106 17.42 -0.04 -13.10
C SER A 106 17.58 1.21 -13.98
N GLN A 107 17.19 2.37 -13.48
CA GLN A 107 17.37 3.65 -14.19
C GLN A 107 18.84 4.04 -14.36
N ALA A 108 19.67 3.79 -13.34
CA ALA A 108 21.12 4.01 -13.45
C ALA A 108 21.74 3.13 -14.54
N VAL A 109 21.33 1.85 -14.64
CA VAL A 109 21.81 0.94 -15.69
C VAL A 109 21.35 1.38 -17.09
N ASP A 110 20.09 1.78 -17.26
CA ASP A 110 19.54 2.26 -18.54
C ASP A 110 20.24 3.55 -19.02
N SER A 111 20.53 4.47 -18.10
CA SER A 111 21.21 5.74 -18.41
C SER A 111 22.70 5.58 -18.71
N THR A 112 23.33 4.52 -18.20
CA THR A 112 24.72 4.20 -18.53
C THR A 112 24.82 3.54 -19.90
N SER A 113 23.86 2.68 -20.25
CA SER A 113 23.82 1.98 -21.54
C SER A 113 23.41 2.87 -22.72
N SER A 114 22.68 3.97 -22.49
CA SER A 114 22.37 4.96 -23.53
C SER A 114 23.55 5.87 -23.90
N GLN A 115 24.57 6.01 -23.03
CA GLN A 115 25.79 6.77 -23.31
C GLN A 115 26.79 6.02 -24.18
N PHE A 116 26.55 4.73 -24.46
CA PHE A 116 27.39 3.89 -25.32
C PHE A 116 26.75 3.62 -26.70
N LYS A 117 25.75 4.41 -27.11
CA LYS A 117 25.14 4.37 -28.44
C LYS A 117 25.48 5.57 -29.29
#